data_AF-A0A8T4NFW0-F1
#
_entry.id   AF-A0A8T4NFW0-F1
#
_cell.length_a   1.000
_cell.length_b   1.000
_cell.length_c   1.000
_cell.angle_alpha   90.00
_cell.angle_beta   90.00
_cell.angle_gamma   90.00
#
_symmetry.space_group_name_H-M   'P 1'
#
loop_
_entity.id
_entity.type
_entity.pdbx_description
1 polymer ?
#
loop_
_entity_poly.entity_id
_entity_poly.type
_entity_poly.pdbx_seq_one_letter_code
_entity_poly.pdbx_strand_id
1 'polypeptide(L)'
;MSKQTAVIIILAVLLVAAAAYIVTSHYISSQQQKQFTLTQQGAVVGYQKAIIDVATIASTCQIVPLVIENQTINMIAVDCLQQAR
;
A
#
# COMPACT_ATOMS: atom_id res chain seq x y z
N MET A 1 15.02 -28.35 46.23
CA MET A 1 15.07 -26.92 45.84
C MET A 1 14.36 -26.10 46.89
N SER A 2 14.97 -25.01 47.38
CA SER A 2 14.26 -24.12 48.29
C SER A 2 13.14 -23.41 47.51
N LYS A 3 12.06 -23.01 48.21
CA LYS A 3 10.93 -22.29 47.59
C LYS A 3 11.41 -21.05 46.83
N GLN A 4 12.50 -20.43 47.27
CA GLN A 4 13.13 -19.28 46.63
C GLN A 4 13.78 -19.65 45.28
N THR A 5 14.48 -20.78 45.18
CA THR A 5 15.08 -21.21 43.90
C THR A 5 14.00 -21.50 42.85
N ALA A 6 12.87 -22.08 43.26
CA ALA A 6 11.75 -22.35 42.35
C ALA A 6 11.11 -21.06 41.82
N VAL A 7 10.90 -20.06 42.69
CA VAL A 7 10.36 -18.76 42.28
C VAL A 7 11.28 -18.04 41.30
N ILE A 8 12.60 -18.04 41.56
CA ILE A 8 13.59 -17.40 40.67
C ILE A 8 13.57 -18.03 39.27
N ILE A 9 13.49 -19.36 39.18
CA ILE A 9 13.45 -20.05 37.89
C ILE A 9 12.17 -19.72 37.12
N ILE A 10 11.01 -19.70 37.79
CA ILE A 10 9.74 -19.33 37.16
C ILE A 10 9.81 -17.89 36.63
N LEU A 11 10.38 -16.98 37.41
CA LEU A 11 10.53 -15.58 37.01
C LEU A 11 11.47 -15.44 35.80
N ALA A 12 12.56 -16.19 35.76
CA ALA A 12 13.50 -16.19 34.64
C ALA A 12 12.84 -16.71 33.35
N VAL A 13 12.06 -17.79 33.43
CA VAL A 13 11.34 -18.34 32.27
C VAL A 13 10.31 -17.33 31.73
N LEU A 14 9.55 -16.68 32.61
CA LEU A 14 8.60 -15.63 32.24
C LEU A 14 9.28 -14.45 31.52
N LEU A 15 10.46 -14.06 31.99
CA LEU A 15 11.23 -12.96 31.42
C LEU A 15 11.71 -13.30 30.00
N VAL A 16 12.21 -14.51 29.78
CA VAL A 16 12.62 -14.99 28.45
C VAL A 16 11.42 -15.06 27.49
N ALA A 17 10.27 -15.55 27.96
CA ALA A 17 9.05 -15.60 27.15
C ALA A 17 8.56 -14.21 26.73
N ALA A 18 8.59 -13.24 27.65
CA ALA A 18 8.22 -11.86 27.35
C ALA A 18 9.17 -11.21 26.34
N ALA A 19 10.48 -11.42 26.49
CA ALA A 19 11.48 -10.91 25.55
C ALA A 19 11.28 -11.51 24.14
N ALA A 20 11.04 -12.81 24.04
CA ALA A 20 10.79 -13.49 22.77
C ALA A 20 9.52 -12.95 22.07
N TYR A 21 8.45 -12.69 22.83
CA TYR A 21 7.22 -12.11 22.30
C TYR A 21 7.43 -10.70 21.74
N ILE A 22 8.15 -9.84 22.46
CA ILE A 22 8.43 -8.45 22.00
C ILE A 22 9.25 -8.44 20.71
N VAL A 23 10.30 -9.27 20.64
CA VAL A 23 11.17 -9.35 19.45
C VAL A 23 10.39 -9.84 18.23
N THR A 24 9.57 -10.87 18.41
CA THR A 24 8.75 -11.42 17.31
C THR A 24 7.67 -10.44 16.86
N SER A 25 6.98 -9.76 17.78
CA SER A 25 5.94 -8.79 17.40
C SER A 25 6.52 -7.59 16.63
N HIS A 26 7.68 -7.07 17.07
CA HIS A 26 8.34 -5.95 16.40
C HIS A 26 8.87 -6.34 15.00
N TYR A 27 9.39 -7.57 14.85
CA TYR A 27 9.86 -8.07 13.57
C TYR A 27 8.72 -8.24 12.57
N ILE A 28 7.59 -8.84 13.00
CA ILE A 28 6.40 -9.03 12.16
C ILE A 28 5.80 -7.68 11.76
N SER A 29 5.68 -6.74 12.70
CA SER A 29 5.13 -5.41 12.43
C SER A 29 5.97 -4.65 11.41
N SER A 30 7.30 -4.68 11.52
CA SER A 30 8.20 -4.03 10.56
C SER A 30 8.12 -4.65 9.15
N GLN A 31 8.00 -5.97 9.06
CA GLN A 31 7.80 -6.66 7.77
C GLN A 31 6.44 -6.32 7.14
N GLN A 32 5.36 -6.33 7.92
CA GLN A 32 4.03 -5.95 7.44
C GLN A 32 4.05 -4.51 6.91
N GLN A 33 4.64 -3.58 7.66
CA GLN A 33 4.68 -2.18 7.27
C GLN A 33 5.47 -1.97 5.97
N LYS A 34 6.55 -2.74 5.73
CA LYS A 34 7.29 -2.75 4.47
C LYS A 34 6.47 -3.29 3.29
N GLN A 35 5.73 -4.37 3.50
CA GLN A 35 4.86 -4.94 2.46
C GLN A 35 3.72 -3.98 2.10
N PHE A 36 3.08 -3.36 3.09
CA PHE A 36 2.05 -2.34 2.88
C PHE A 36 2.57 -1.13 2.10
N THR A 37 3.78 -0.65 2.41
CA THR A 37 4.39 0.47 1.69
C THR A 37 4.75 0.13 0.25
N LEU A 38 5.29 -1.06 -0.02
CA LEU A 38 5.62 -1.52 -1.37
C LEU A 38 4.35 -1.68 -2.25
N THR A 39 3.29 -2.28 -1.71
CA THR A 39 2.02 -2.43 -2.44
C THR A 39 1.38 -1.07 -2.72
N GLN A 40 1.38 -0.14 -1.76
CA GLN A 40 0.87 1.21 -1.99
C GLN A 40 1.72 1.96 -3.01
N GLN A 41 3.05 1.86 -2.95
CA GLN A 41 3.93 2.48 -3.94
C GLN A 41 3.70 1.93 -5.35
N GLY A 42 3.58 0.61 -5.50
CA GLY A 42 3.29 -0.01 -6.80
C GLY A 42 1.93 0.42 -7.37
N ALA A 43 0.90 0.50 -6.52
CA ALA A 43 -0.41 0.99 -6.91
C ALA A 43 -0.35 2.46 -7.35
N VAL A 44 0.26 3.34 -6.56
CA VAL A 44 0.38 4.78 -6.85
C VAL A 44 1.14 5.02 -8.16
N VAL A 45 2.25 4.30 -8.40
CA VAL A 45 3.02 4.41 -9.65
C VAL A 45 2.21 3.90 -10.86
N GLY A 46 1.49 2.79 -10.70
CA GLY A 46 0.62 2.24 -11.74
C GLY A 46 -0.51 3.19 -12.12
N TYR A 47 -1.21 3.76 -11.14
CA TYR A 47 -2.26 4.76 -11.36
C TYR A 47 -1.71 6.02 -12.01
N GLN A 48 -0.55 6.52 -11.55
CA GLN A 48 0.07 7.70 -12.12
C GLN A 48 0.42 7.48 -13.60
N LYS A 49 0.96 6.31 -13.95
CA LYS A 49 1.26 5.98 -15.35
C LYS A 49 0.00 5.90 -16.21
N ALA A 50 -1.05 5.24 -15.73
CA ALA A 50 -2.32 5.15 -16.46
C ALA A 50 -2.94 6.53 -16.71
N ILE A 51 -2.88 7.44 -15.73
CA ILE A 51 -3.37 8.82 -15.89
C ILE A 51 -2.55 9.57 -16.93
N ILE A 52 -1.21 9.45 -16.90
CA ILE A 52 -0.33 10.10 -17.88
C ILE A 52 -0.62 9.58 -19.30
N ASP A 53 -0.79 8.27 -19.47
CA ASP A 53 -1.05 7.67 -20.77
C ASP A 53 -2.42 8.12 -21.31
N VAL A 54 -3.46 8.16 -20.48
CA VAL A 54 -4.79 8.71 -20.83
C VAL A 54 -4.70 10.19 -21.19
N ALA A 55 -4.00 11.00 -20.40
CA ALA A 55 -3.82 12.43 -20.65
C ALA A 55 -3.06 12.69 -21.96
N THR A 56 -2.06 11.86 -22.28
CA THR A 56 -1.29 11.96 -23.53
C THR A 56 -2.19 11.67 -24.73
N ILE A 57 -3.02 10.64 -24.68
CA ILE A 57 -3.96 10.35 -25.78
C ILE A 57 -5.03 11.45 -25.86
N ALA A 58 -5.58 11.90 -24.74
CA ALA A 58 -6.56 13.00 -24.70
C ALA A 58 -6.00 14.30 -25.29
N SER A 59 -4.69 14.57 -25.14
CA SER A 59 -4.01 15.74 -25.73
C SER A 59 -3.98 15.75 -27.25
N THR A 60 -4.22 14.60 -27.90
CA THR A 60 -4.34 14.49 -29.36
C THR A 60 -5.72 14.88 -29.88
N CYS A 61 -6.60 15.38 -29.00
CA CYS A 61 -7.98 15.74 -29.33
C CYS A 61 -8.83 14.58 -29.85
N GLN A 62 -8.44 13.35 -29.52
CA GLN A 62 -9.23 12.15 -29.75
C GLN A 62 -10.09 11.84 -28.52
N ILE A 63 -11.28 11.32 -28.76
CA ILE A 63 -12.16 10.83 -27.70
C ILE A 63 -11.55 9.56 -27.12
N VAL A 64 -11.26 9.56 -25.82
CA VAL A 64 -10.75 8.41 -25.09
C VAL A 64 -11.90 7.74 -24.34
N PRO A 65 -12.35 6.55 -24.74
CA PRO A 65 -13.37 5.80 -24.02
C PRO A 65 -12.75 5.16 -22.77
N LEU A 66 -13.25 5.55 -21.60
CA LEU A 66 -12.89 4.95 -20.32
C LEU A 66 -14.02 4.06 -19.83
N VAL A 67 -13.71 2.79 -19.58
CA VAL A 67 -14.68 1.84 -19.03
C VAL A 67 -14.52 1.81 -17.51
N ILE A 68 -15.57 2.19 -16.80
CA ILE A 68 -15.65 2.13 -15.33
C ILE A 68 -16.79 1.18 -14.97
N GLU A 69 -16.43 0.04 -14.38
CA GLU A 69 -17.32 -1.09 -14.01
C GLU A 69 -18.12 -1.69 -15.18
N ASN A 70 -19.13 -0.99 -15.68
CA ASN A 70 -19.96 -1.38 -16.83
C ASN A 70 -20.49 -0.17 -17.62
N GLN A 71 -19.89 1.00 -17.42
CA GLN A 71 -20.24 2.24 -18.13
C GLN A 71 -19.03 2.75 -18.89
N THR A 72 -19.23 3.11 -20.16
CA THR A 72 -18.19 3.74 -20.99
C THR A 72 -18.40 5.24 -20.96
N ILE A 73 -17.43 5.97 -20.42
CA ILE A 73 -17.41 7.43 -20.38
C ILE A 73 -16.42 7.93 -21.43
N ASN A 74 -16.86 8.82 -22.30
CA ASN A 74 -16.02 9.44 -23.32
C ASN A 74 -15.33 10.67 -22.74
N MET A 75 -14.00 10.64 -22.69
CA MET A 75 -13.18 11.75 -22.22
C MET A 75 -12.53 12.47 -23.42
N ILE A 76 -12.46 13.79 -23.36
CA ILE A 76 -11.71 14.63 -24.30
C ILE A 76 -11.02 15.74 -23.53
N ALA A 77 -9.83 16.16 -23.96
CA ALA A 77 -9.14 17.29 -23.35
C ALA A 77 -9.95 18.57 -23.56
N VAL A 78 -10.07 19.39 -22.50
CA VAL A 78 -10.83 20.65 -22.53
C VAL A 78 -10.25 21.63 -23.54
N ASP A 79 -8.93 21.63 -23.72
CA ASP A 79 -8.24 22.47 -24.71
C ASP A 79 -8.71 22.20 -26.15
N CYS A 80 -9.11 20.96 -26.44
CA CYS A 80 -9.64 20.57 -27.74
C CYS A 80 -11.06 21.09 -27.99
N LEU A 81 -11.83 21.31 -26.92
CA LEU A 81 -13.15 21.95 -27.01
C LEU A 81 -13.03 23.46 -27.23
N GLN A 82 -11.92 24.07 -26.82
CA GLN A 82 -11.68 25.51 -26.98
C GLN A 82 -11.20 25.88 -28.40
N GLN A 83 -10.57 24.96 -29.14
CA GLN A 83 -10.13 25.19 -30.53
C GLN A 83 -11.29 25.18 -31.55
N ALA A 84 -12.47 24.68 -31.18
CA ALA A 84 -13.65 24.64 -32.04
C ALA A 84 -14.49 25.94 -31.99
N ARG A 85 -13.98 27.00 -31.33
CA ARG A 85 -14.61 28.34 -31.28
C ARG A 85 -13.83 29.37 -32.10
#